data_AF-A0A965PG54-F1
#
_entry.id   AF-A0A965PG54-F1
#
_cell.length_a   1.000
_cell.length_b   1.000
_cell.length_c   1.000
_cell.angle_alpha   90.00
_cell.angle_beta   90.00
_cell.angle_gamma   90.00
#
_symmetry.space_group_name_H-M   'P 1'
#
loop_
_entity.id
_entity.type
_entity.pdbx_description
1 polymer ?
#
loop_
_entity_poly.entity_id
_entity_poly.type
_entity_poly.pdbx_seq_one_letter_code
_entity_poly.pdbx_strand_id
1 'polypeptide(L)'
;MTSKKDIETMVYITDVVTNYIGIPKEFLFEKSKKRTIVTPRTLCMAFSREYTRATLKDIAKFYNKKDHSTVIHAIDNHRYLLDYDRKYSEICENLKELFNKNLQKKTRMAEAYTLKKGDKFFGIFNQYKKAVKIAEEILAEVVEINPINIHERESSR
;
A
#
# COMPACT_ATOMS: atom_id res chain seq x y z
N MET A 1 3.52 11.85 17.42
CA MET A 1 3.17 10.42 17.59
C MET A 1 2.72 9.89 16.25
N THR A 2 3.27 8.76 15.82
CA THR A 2 2.89 8.07 14.56
C THR A 2 1.41 7.72 14.55
N SER A 3 0.72 7.96 13.43
CA SER A 3 -0.69 7.57 13.31
C SER A 3 -0.84 6.05 13.13
N LYS A 4 -2.00 5.50 13.50
CA LYS A 4 -2.34 4.08 13.23
C LYS A 4 -2.18 3.75 11.74
N LYS A 5 -2.59 4.67 10.86
CA LYS A 5 -2.48 4.53 9.40
C LYS A 5 -1.03 4.43 8.93
N ASP A 6 -0.12 5.21 9.50
CA ASP A 6 1.31 5.14 9.16
C ASP A 6 1.89 3.78 9.55
N ILE A 7 1.54 3.25 10.73
CA ILE A 7 1.98 1.92 11.18
C ILE A 7 1.47 0.83 10.23
N GLU A 8 0.17 0.83 9.90
CA GLU A 8 -0.40 -0.12 8.94
C GLU A 8 0.29 -0.05 7.57
N THR A 9 0.66 1.16 7.13
CA THR A 9 1.38 1.36 5.86
C THR A 9 2.81 0.81 5.93
N MET A 10 3.54 1.02 7.04
CA MET A 10 4.88 0.45 7.23
C MET A 10 4.86 -1.08 7.32
N VAL A 11 3.84 -1.68 7.95
CA VAL A 11 3.63 -3.14 7.95
C VAL A 11 3.43 -3.64 6.53
N TYR A 12 2.53 -3.00 5.78
CA TYR A 12 2.27 -3.36 4.40
C TYR A 12 3.52 -3.26 3.50
N ILE A 13 4.29 -2.17 3.60
CA ILE A 13 5.56 -2.01 2.87
C ILE A 13 6.51 -3.16 3.20
N THR A 14 6.63 -3.48 4.50
CA THR A 14 7.50 -4.56 4.98
C THR A 14 7.12 -5.88 4.33
N ASP A 15 5.84 -6.26 4.39
CA ASP A 15 5.35 -7.52 3.84
C ASP A 15 5.58 -7.62 2.32
N VAL A 16 5.28 -6.55 1.57
CA VAL A 16 5.47 -6.54 0.11
C VAL A 16 6.95 -6.69 -0.26
N VAL A 17 7.84 -5.93 0.40
CA VAL A 17 9.28 -5.99 0.12
C VAL A 17 9.84 -7.37 0.48
N THR A 18 9.47 -7.93 1.63
CA THR A 18 9.99 -9.25 2.07
C THR A 18 9.50 -10.37 1.18
N ASN A 19 8.25 -10.31 0.73
CA ASN A 19 7.68 -11.29 -0.19
C ASN A 19 8.34 -11.22 -1.57
N TYR A 20 8.61 -10.02 -2.08
CA TYR A 20 9.28 -9.84 -3.36
C TYR A 20 10.73 -10.34 -3.33
N ILE A 21 11.46 -10.07 -2.23
CA ILE A 21 12.86 -10.48 -2.09
C ILE A 21 13.00 -11.96 -1.68
N GLY A 22 11.97 -12.55 -1.06
CA GLY A 22 12.00 -13.92 -0.59
C GLY A 22 12.74 -14.12 0.73
N ILE A 23 12.61 -13.17 1.68
CA ILE A 23 13.19 -13.28 3.02
C ILE A 23 12.11 -13.21 4.11
N PRO A 24 12.30 -13.86 5.26
CA PRO A 24 11.47 -13.65 6.45
C PRO A 24 11.52 -12.20 6.93
N LYS A 25 10.37 -11.64 7.32
CA LYS A 25 10.26 -10.24 7.77
C LYS A 25 11.00 -9.97 9.07
N GLU A 26 11.15 -10.99 9.92
CA GLU A 26 11.85 -10.95 11.20
C GLU A 26 13.28 -10.44 11.03
N PHE A 27 13.94 -10.81 9.92
CA PHE A 27 15.30 -10.38 9.61
C PHE A 27 15.43 -8.86 9.43
N LEU A 28 14.36 -8.16 9.04
CA LEU A 28 14.40 -6.71 8.92
C LEU A 28 14.55 -6.02 10.27
N PHE A 29 14.10 -6.64 11.35
CA PHE A 29 14.16 -6.11 12.71
C PHE A 29 15.46 -6.48 13.43
N GLU A 30 16.22 -7.45 12.92
CA GLU A 30 17.51 -7.86 13.47
C GLU A 30 18.64 -6.85 13.23
N LYS A 31 19.78 -7.03 13.92
CA LYS A 31 20.99 -6.20 13.78
C LYS A 31 21.95 -6.67 12.68
N SER A 32 21.55 -7.65 11.86
CA SER A 32 22.42 -8.23 10.82
C SER A 32 22.87 -7.19 9.80
N LYS A 33 24.18 -7.20 9.52
CA LYS A 33 24.88 -6.35 8.54
C LYS A 33 25.07 -7.04 7.17
N LYS A 34 24.58 -8.27 7.00
CA LYS A 34 24.67 -8.98 5.71
C LYS A 34 23.93 -8.17 4.64
N ARG A 35 24.54 -7.97 3.46
CA ARG A 35 23.96 -7.17 2.37
C ARG A 35 22.57 -7.67 1.94
N THR A 36 22.35 -8.99 1.99
CA THR A 36 21.05 -9.64 1.71
C THR A 36 19.93 -9.23 2.66
N ILE A 37 20.25 -8.72 3.86
CA ILE A 37 19.29 -8.24 4.85
C ILE A 37 19.29 -6.71 4.92
N VAL A 38 20.46 -6.08 4.77
CA VAL A 38 20.57 -4.61 4.77
C VAL A 38 19.84 -4.00 3.58
N THR A 39 19.97 -4.58 2.38
CA THR A 39 19.37 -4.02 1.16
C THR A 39 17.84 -3.96 1.23
N PRO A 40 17.12 -5.03 1.61
CA PRO A 40 15.66 -4.97 1.77
C PRO A 40 15.22 -4.06 2.91
N ARG A 41 16.01 -3.99 4.00
CA ARG A 41 15.74 -3.07 5.11
C ARG A 41 15.86 -1.60 4.68
N THR A 42 16.88 -1.29 3.88
CA THR A 42 17.07 0.04 3.29
C THR A 42 15.87 0.42 2.42
N LEU A 43 15.39 -0.49 1.55
CA LEU A 43 14.17 -0.28 0.76
C LEU A 43 12.97 0.03 1.66
N CYS A 44 12.74 -0.79 2.69
CA CYS A 44 11.62 -0.61 3.62
C CYS A 44 11.64 0.76 4.33
N MET A 45 12.80 1.20 4.82
CA MET A 45 12.95 2.49 5.49
C MET A 45 12.75 3.66 4.53
N ALA A 46 13.32 3.58 3.32
CA ALA A 46 13.17 4.61 2.29
C ALA A 46 11.70 4.75 1.86
N PHE A 47 11.02 3.64 1.54
CA PHE A 47 9.60 3.65 1.20
C PHE A 47 8.72 4.08 2.37
N SER A 48 9.03 3.68 3.61
CA SER A 48 8.30 4.18 4.78
C SER A 48 8.39 5.70 4.89
N ARG A 49 9.52 6.31 4.48
CA ARG A 49 9.66 7.75 4.44
C ARG A 49 8.87 8.40 3.28
N GLU A 50 8.78 7.73 2.14
CA GLU A 50 8.05 8.21 0.94
C GLU A 50 6.52 8.11 1.11
N TYR A 51 6.01 7.03 1.70
CA TYR A 51 4.59 6.69 1.71
C TYR A 51 3.88 6.97 3.05
N THR A 52 4.58 7.48 4.07
CA THR A 52 3.98 7.79 5.38
C THR A 52 4.36 9.17 5.88
N ARG A 53 3.63 9.68 6.88
CA ARG A 53 3.98 10.93 7.59
C ARG A 53 4.80 10.67 8.86
N ALA A 54 5.27 9.45 9.07
CA ALA A 54 6.05 9.09 10.24
C ALA A 54 7.38 9.87 10.30
N THR A 55 7.80 10.23 11.51
CA THR A 55 9.09 10.89 11.72
C THR A 55 10.24 9.90 11.54
N LEU A 56 11.47 10.38 11.32
CA LEU A 56 12.64 9.49 11.21
C LEU A 56 12.86 8.66 12.49
N LYS A 57 12.58 9.23 13.66
CA LYS A 57 12.63 8.50 14.94
C LYS A 57 11.58 7.39 15.00
N ASP A 58 10.37 7.66 14.49
CA ASP A 58 9.29 6.69 14.49
C ASP A 58 9.54 5.54 13.51
N ILE A 59 10.08 5.83 12.31
CA ILE A 59 10.50 4.81 11.33
C ILE A 59 11.63 3.96 11.92
N ALA A 60 12.63 4.60 12.55
CA ALA A 60 13.71 3.87 13.22
C ALA A 60 13.16 2.92 14.29
N LYS A 61 12.26 3.43 15.15
CA LYS A 61 11.61 2.64 16.20
C LYS A 61 10.83 1.46 15.62
N PHE A 62 10.07 1.67 14.53
CA PHE A 62 9.31 0.61 13.87
C PHE A 62 10.23 -0.55 13.43
N TYR A 63 11.35 -0.26 12.78
CA TYR A 63 12.33 -1.27 12.33
C TYR A 63 13.34 -1.69 13.41
N ASN A 64 13.03 -1.46 14.68
CA ASN A 64 13.88 -1.80 15.83
C ASN A 64 15.31 -1.23 15.72
N LYS A 65 15.44 0.03 15.28
CA LYS A 65 16.69 0.79 15.20
C LYS A 65 16.72 1.89 16.23
N LYS A 66 17.91 2.08 16.79
CA LYS A 66 18.16 3.00 17.91
C LYS A 66 18.12 4.46 17.48
N ASP A 67 18.79 4.78 16.38
CA ASP A 67 19.07 6.16 15.98
C ASP A 67 18.41 6.51 14.65
N HIS A 68 17.78 7.68 14.60
CA HIS A 68 17.17 8.25 13.39
C HIS A 68 18.16 8.43 12.24
N SER A 69 19.46 8.60 12.56
CA SER A 69 20.55 8.63 11.57
C SER A 69 20.62 7.34 10.74
N THR A 70 20.21 6.19 11.29
CA THR A 70 20.13 4.93 10.53
C THR A 70 19.15 5.06 9.35
N VAL A 71 18.05 5.78 9.55
CA VAL A 71 17.05 6.02 8.50
C VAL A 71 17.58 7.02 7.48
N ILE A 72 18.31 8.05 7.92
CA ILE A 72 18.99 8.99 7.01
C ILE A 72 19.98 8.24 6.11
N HIS A 73 20.87 7.45 6.71
CA HIS A 73 21.82 6.63 5.94
C HIS A 73 21.13 5.66 4.99
N ALA A 74 19.98 5.08 5.38
CA ALA A 74 19.20 4.24 4.49
C ALA A 74 18.66 5.04 3.28
N ILE A 75 18.13 6.25 3.50
CA ILE A 75 17.61 7.11 2.42
C ILE A 75 18.73 7.54 1.47
N ASP A 76 19.89 7.94 2.01
CA ASP A 76 21.03 8.36 1.19
C ASP A 76 21.58 7.18 0.37
N ASN A 77 21.74 6.02 1.01
CA ASN A 77 22.17 4.80 0.30
C ASN A 77 21.13 4.34 -0.72
N HIS A 78 19.84 4.48 -0.44
CA HIS A 78 18.77 4.18 -1.39
C HIS A 78 18.91 5.04 -2.65
N ARG A 79 19.08 6.36 -2.50
CA ARG A 79 19.28 7.30 -3.63
C ARG A 79 20.52 6.93 -4.44
N TYR A 80 21.64 6.70 -3.76
CA TYR A 80 22.86 6.25 -4.43
C TYR A 80 22.64 4.95 -5.22
N LEU A 81 21.98 3.95 -4.64
CA LEU A 81 21.75 2.67 -5.33
C LEU A 81 20.77 2.80 -6.52
N LEU A 82 19.83 3.75 -6.48
CA LEU A 82 18.97 4.03 -7.64
C LEU A 82 19.78 4.57 -8.82
N ASP A 83 20.76 5.42 -8.55
CA ASP A 83 21.58 6.06 -9.59
C ASP A 83 22.65 5.12 -10.15
N TYR A 84 23.22 4.24 -9.31
CA TYR A 84 24.42 3.48 -9.66
C TYR A 84 24.23 1.95 -9.77
N ASP A 85 23.13 1.38 -9.28
CA ASP A 85 22.86 -0.07 -9.36
C ASP A 85 21.58 -0.33 -10.15
N ARG A 86 21.74 -0.64 -11.44
CA ARG A 86 20.62 -0.89 -12.36
C ARG A 86 19.67 -1.99 -11.85
N LYS A 87 20.20 -3.04 -11.23
CA LYS A 87 19.37 -4.14 -10.69
C LYS A 87 18.57 -3.66 -9.49
N TYR A 88 19.17 -2.84 -8.63
CA TYR A 88 18.47 -2.24 -7.51
C TYR A 88 17.35 -1.29 -7.98
N SER A 89 17.63 -0.49 -9.01
CA SER A 89 16.64 0.41 -9.61
C SER A 89 15.43 -0.36 -10.17
N GLU A 90 15.67 -1.43 -10.93
CA GLU A 90 14.61 -2.30 -11.46
C GLU A 90 13.76 -2.93 -10.34
N ILE A 91 14.41 -3.40 -9.25
CA ILE A 91 13.70 -3.90 -8.06
C ILE A 91 12.82 -2.80 -7.45
N CYS A 92 13.34 -1.58 -7.33
CA CYS A 92 12.60 -0.45 -6.79
C CYS A 92 11.35 -0.12 -7.64
N GLU A 93 11.50 -0.06 -8.95
CA GLU A 93 10.40 0.19 -9.89
C GLU A 93 9.31 -0.90 -9.77
N ASN A 94 9.71 -2.18 -9.77
CA ASN A 94 8.77 -3.29 -9.60
C ASN A 94 8.03 -3.23 -8.26
N LEU A 95 8.71 -2.86 -7.17
CA LEU A 95 8.08 -2.67 -5.86
C LEU A 95 7.09 -1.50 -5.86
N LYS A 96 7.46 -0.37 -6.49
CA LYS A 96 6.56 0.79 -6.66
C LYS A 96 5.31 0.42 -7.47
N GLU A 97 5.45 -0.36 -8.53
CA GLU A 97 4.30 -0.89 -9.25
C GLU A 97 3.40 -1.77 -8.37
N LEU A 98 3.99 -2.64 -7.54
CA LEU A 98 3.22 -3.49 -6.62
C LEU A 98 2.47 -2.67 -5.57
N PHE A 99 3.07 -1.60 -5.05
CA PHE A 99 2.37 -0.66 -4.16
C PHE A 99 1.19 -0.01 -4.87
N ASN A 100 1.38 0.47 -6.11
CA ASN A 100 0.35 1.13 -6.91
C ASN A 100 -0.79 0.19 -7.32
N LYS A 101 -0.49 -1.04 -7.76
CA LYS A 101 -1.48 -2.06 -8.13
C LYS A 101 -2.38 -2.42 -6.94
N ASN A 102 -1.83 -2.45 -5.73
CA ASN A 102 -2.59 -2.75 -4.52
C ASN A 102 -3.30 -1.53 -3.92
N LEU A 103 -2.80 -0.31 -4.16
CA LEU A 103 -3.55 0.93 -3.96
C LEU A 103 -4.77 0.96 -4.87
N GLN A 104 -4.66 0.55 -6.14
CA GLN A 104 -5.81 0.42 -7.04
C GLN A 104 -6.79 -0.69 -6.61
N LYS A 105 -6.31 -1.81 -6.03
CA LYS A 105 -7.20 -2.82 -5.43
C LYS A 105 -7.90 -2.32 -4.17
N LYS A 106 -7.30 -1.39 -3.42
CA LYS A 106 -7.94 -0.72 -2.28
C LYS A 106 -8.86 0.43 -2.74
N THR A 107 -8.60 1.02 -3.91
CA THR A 107 -9.43 2.02 -4.61
C THR A 107 -10.50 1.40 -5.49
N ARG A 108 -10.52 0.07 -5.67
CA ARG A 108 -11.74 -0.70 -6.00
C ARG A 108 -12.75 -0.67 -4.84
N MET A 109 -12.80 0.41 -4.08
CA MET A 109 -14.02 0.78 -3.38
C MET A 109 -14.92 1.36 -4.47
N ALA A 110 -16.10 0.78 -4.65
CA ALA A 110 -17.09 1.39 -5.51
C ALA A 110 -17.25 2.88 -5.15
N GLU A 111 -17.25 3.76 -6.16
CA GLU A 111 -17.43 5.22 -5.95
C GLU A 111 -18.75 5.48 -5.23
N ALA A 112 -19.74 4.63 -5.52
CA ALA A 112 -20.97 4.54 -4.76
C ALA A 112 -21.53 3.11 -4.78
N TYR A 113 -22.51 2.88 -3.94
CA TYR A 113 -23.26 1.63 -3.82
C TYR A 113 -24.74 1.94 -4.07
N THR A 114 -25.47 1.03 -4.70
CA THR A 114 -26.94 1.10 -4.81
C THR A 114 -27.53 -0.19 -4.28
N LEU A 115 -28.82 -0.18 -3.93
CA LEU A 115 -29.50 -1.38 -3.44
C LEU A 115 -30.39 -1.93 -4.55
N LYS A 116 -30.37 -3.24 -4.76
CA LYS A 116 -31.20 -3.93 -5.76
C LYS A 116 -32.21 -4.84 -5.06
N LYS A 117 -33.49 -4.70 -5.37
CA LYS A 117 -34.56 -5.60 -4.91
C LYS A 117 -35.41 -6.02 -6.09
N GLY A 118 -35.27 -7.27 -6.51
CA GLY A 118 -35.80 -7.73 -7.81
C GLY A 118 -35.16 -6.93 -8.95
N ASP A 119 -35.98 -6.37 -9.83
CA ASP A 119 -35.52 -5.56 -10.98
C ASP A 119 -35.39 -4.06 -10.67
N LYS A 120 -35.58 -3.65 -9.41
CA LYS A 120 -35.56 -2.24 -9.01
C LYS A 120 -34.27 -1.90 -8.27
N PHE A 121 -33.72 -0.72 -8.58
CA PHE A 121 -32.56 -0.12 -7.91
C PHE A 121 -32.99 1.03 -7.00
N PHE A 122 -32.33 1.19 -5.85
CA PHE A 122 -32.70 2.13 -4.81
C PHE A 122 -31.47 2.85 -4.26
N GLY A 123 -31.52 4.17 -4.32
CA GLY A 123 -30.55 5.05 -3.68
C GLY A 123 -29.13 4.93 -4.24
N ILE A 124 -28.31 5.93 -3.90
CA ILE A 124 -26.87 5.93 -4.16
C ILE A 124 -26.20 6.29 -2.84
N PHE A 125 -25.31 5.42 -2.38
CA PHE A 125 -24.65 5.50 -1.09
C PHE A 125 -23.16 5.66 -1.33
N ASN A 126 -22.54 6.66 -0.71
CA ASN A 126 -21.08 6.86 -0.78
C ASN A 126 -20.29 6.04 0.26
N GLN A 127 -20.98 5.21 1.05
CA GLN A 127 -20.39 4.41 2.11
C GLN A 127 -21.02 3.02 2.16
N TYR A 128 -20.20 1.98 1.99
CA TYR A 128 -20.63 0.58 2.03
C TYR A 128 -21.43 0.23 3.30
N LYS A 129 -20.93 0.65 4.47
CA LYS A 129 -21.58 0.37 5.76
C LYS A 129 -23.01 0.92 5.85
N LYS A 130 -23.28 2.08 5.22
CA LYS A 130 -24.62 2.67 5.18
C LYS A 130 -25.54 1.90 4.23
N ALA A 131 -25.00 1.52 3.07
CA ALA A 131 -25.73 0.71 2.09
C ALA A 131 -26.17 -0.63 2.69
N VAL A 132 -25.24 -1.37 3.34
CA VAL A 132 -25.53 -2.67 3.97
C VAL A 132 -26.64 -2.58 5.01
N LYS A 133 -26.57 -1.60 5.93
CA LYS A 133 -27.60 -1.44 6.98
C LYS A 133 -29.01 -1.28 6.39
N ILE A 134 -29.13 -0.47 5.34
CA ILE A 134 -30.43 -0.23 4.70
C ILE A 134 -30.86 -1.43 3.87
N ALA A 135 -29.92 -2.11 3.19
CA ALA A 135 -30.18 -3.35 2.46
C ALA A 135 -30.79 -4.43 3.37
N GLU A 136 -30.27 -4.60 4.59
CA GLU A 136 -30.80 -5.54 5.58
C GLU A 136 -32.24 -5.19 5.99
N GLU A 137 -32.53 -3.90 6.25
CA GLU A 137 -33.87 -3.44 6.64
C GLU A 137 -34.91 -3.68 5.54
N ILE A 138 -34.53 -3.52 4.26
CA ILE A 138 -35.46 -3.63 3.13
C ILE A 138 -35.40 -4.96 2.38
N LEU A 139 -34.55 -5.90 2.81
CA LEU A 139 -34.24 -7.16 2.13
C LEU A 139 -33.82 -6.93 0.67
N ALA A 140 -32.76 -6.15 0.47
CA ALA A 140 -32.16 -5.85 -0.83
C ALA A 140 -30.68 -6.26 -0.88
N GLU A 141 -30.17 -6.45 -2.08
CA GLU A 141 -28.75 -6.71 -2.35
C GLU A 141 -28.00 -5.40 -2.52
N VAL A 142 -26.78 -5.30 -1.98
CA VAL A 142 -25.90 -4.15 -2.23
C VAL A 142 -25.12 -4.38 -3.53
N VAL A 143 -25.21 -3.44 -4.46
CA VAL A 143 -24.51 -3.47 -5.75
C VAL A 143 -23.52 -2.32 -5.80
N GLU A 144 -22.29 -2.63 -6.20
CA GLU A 144 -21.22 -1.65 -6.41
C GLU A 144 -21.43 -0.88 -7.72
N ILE A 145 -21.43 0.45 -7.65
CA ILE A 145 -21.38 1.33 -8.82
C ILE A 145 -19.91 1.71 -9.03
N ASN A 146 -19.33 1.10 -10.06
CA ASN A 146 -18.03 1.52 -10.59
C ASN A 146 -18.27 2.40 -11.83
N PRO A 147 -17.52 3.49 -12.01
CA PRO A 147 -17.62 4.27 -13.23
C PRO A 147 -17.34 3.35 -14.42
N ILE A 148 -18.30 3.26 -15.33
CA ILE A 148 -18.09 2.60 -16.62
C ILE A 148 -16.98 3.41 -17.29
N ASN A 149 -15.86 2.77 -17.61
CA ASN A 149 -14.81 3.41 -18.38
C ASN A 149 -15.41 3.73 -19.77
N ILE A 150 -15.81 4.99 -20.00
CA ILE A 150 -16.58 5.42 -21.18
C ILE A 150 -15.81 5.16 -22.48
N HIS A 151 -14.50 4.85 -22.41
CA HIS A 151 -13.67 4.50 -23.56
C HIS A 151 -13.86 3.11 -24.17
N GLU A 152 -14.70 2.22 -23.60
CA GLU A 152 -14.95 0.90 -24.22
C GLU A 152 -16.25 0.83 -25.06
N ARG A 153 -16.95 1.95 -25.30
CA ARG A 153 -18.16 1.97 -26.16
C ARG A 153 -17.99 2.57 -27.55
N GLU A 154 -16.80 3.05 -27.93
CA GLU A 154 -16.54 3.57 -29.28
C GLU A 154 -15.74 2.64 -30.20
N SER A 155 -15.50 1.37 -29.82
CA SER A 155 -14.89 0.37 -30.72
C SER A 155 -15.89 -0.69 -31.20
N SER A 156 -17.16 -0.31 -31.33
CA SER A 156 -18.18 -1.14 -31.97
C SER A 156 -19.10 -0.28 -32.82
N ARG A 157 -18.52 0.35 -33.84
CA ARG A 157 -19.19 0.71 -35.09
C ARG A 157 -18.20 0.61 -36.24
#